data_AF-A0A7Y4ZLJ4-F1
#
_entry.id   AF-A0A7Y4ZLJ4-F1
#
_cell.length_a   1.000
_cell.length_b   1.000
_cell.length_c   1.000
_cell.angle_alpha   90.00
_cell.angle_beta   90.00
_cell.angle_gamma   90.00
#
_symmetry.space_group_name_H-M   'P 1'
#
loop_
_entity.id
_entity.type
_entity.pdbx_description
1 polymer ?
#
loop_
_entity_poly.entity_id
_entity_poly.type
_entity_poly.pdbx_seq_one_letter_code
_entity_poly.pdbx_strand_id
1 'polypeptide(L)'
;MDALGAWTGWAAAAVIAMAALLPLFTRLSLKRRAAPDSKPTRIHVIAGIAAAAFALVHTLAALPALGGAVAIEAGNLPLAAGAVAFFVIVAHVGVGLQLRDVKLRDRVKKRRLHLTTASIIVVVVSVHAVLLYLATRSLR
;
A
#
# COMPACT_ATOMS: atom_id res chain seq x y z
N MET A 1 3.02 -12.08 -16.52
CA MET A 1 2.82 -12.36 -15.08
C MET A 1 2.00 -13.63 -14.97
N ASP A 2 2.33 -14.50 -14.04
CA ASP A 2 1.44 -15.60 -13.71
C ASP A 2 0.15 -15.07 -13.07
N ALA A 3 -0.93 -15.84 -13.13
CA ALA A 3 -2.24 -15.40 -12.63
C ALA A 3 -2.17 -15.04 -11.13
N LEU A 4 -1.35 -15.75 -10.36
CA LEU A 4 -1.20 -15.56 -8.92
C LEU A 4 -0.56 -14.20 -8.58
N GLY A 5 0.54 -13.82 -9.24
CA GLY A 5 1.18 -12.52 -9.03
C GLY A 5 0.24 -11.36 -9.39
N ALA A 6 -0.50 -11.47 -10.50
CA ALA A 6 -1.46 -10.44 -10.89
C ALA A 6 -2.62 -10.29 -9.90
N TRP A 7 -3.26 -11.39 -9.50
CA TRP A 7 -4.40 -11.36 -8.58
C TRP A 7 -4.03 -10.86 -7.19
N THR A 8 -2.88 -11.30 -6.66
CA THR A 8 -2.40 -10.84 -5.35
C THR A 8 -2.05 -9.36 -5.34
N GLY A 9 -1.52 -8.82 -6.44
CA GLY A 9 -1.25 -7.39 -6.61
C GLY A 9 -2.52 -6.55 -6.63
N TRP A 10 -3.52 -6.95 -7.41
CA TRP A 10 -4.83 -6.27 -7.45
C TRP A 10 -5.58 -6.37 -6.13
N ALA A 11 -5.52 -7.51 -5.45
CA ALA A 11 -6.09 -7.66 -4.10
C ALA A 11 -5.43 -6.69 -3.11
N ALA A 12 -4.10 -6.59 -3.11
CA ALA A 12 -3.38 -5.62 -2.26
C ALA A 12 -3.82 -4.18 -2.55
N ALA A 13 -3.86 -3.79 -3.84
CA ALA A 13 -4.29 -2.45 -4.26
C ALA A 13 -5.72 -2.13 -3.83
N ALA A 14 -6.65 -3.08 -3.96
CA ALA A 14 -8.03 -2.92 -3.52
C ALA A 14 -8.13 -2.70 -2.00
N VAL A 15 -7.38 -3.48 -1.21
CA VAL A 15 -7.37 -3.33 0.26
C VAL A 15 -6.75 -1.99 0.68
N ILE A 16 -5.68 -1.53 0.00
CA ILE A 16 -5.10 -0.19 0.22
C ILE A 16 -6.15 0.90 -0.05
N ALA A 17 -6.86 0.81 -1.18
CA ALA A 17 -7.90 1.78 -1.53
C ALA A 17 -9.02 1.81 -0.49
N MET A 18 -9.53 0.63 -0.07
CA MET A 18 -10.54 0.54 0.99
C MET A 18 -10.05 1.13 2.31
N ALA A 19 -8.80 0.83 2.71
CA ALA A 19 -8.20 1.37 3.92
C ALA A 19 -8.15 2.90 3.88
N ALA A 20 -7.82 3.51 2.73
CA ALA A 20 -7.78 4.95 2.55
C ALA A 20 -9.18 5.60 2.57
N LEU A 21 -10.20 4.92 2.04
CA LEU A 21 -11.57 5.42 2.00
C LEU A 21 -12.21 5.55 3.39
N LEU A 22 -11.89 4.67 4.34
CA LEU A 22 -12.46 4.73 5.70
C LEU A 22 -12.27 6.08 6.44
N PRO A 23 -11.04 6.60 6.61
CA PRO A 23 -10.81 7.88 7.26
C PRO A 23 -11.36 9.08 6.46
N LEU A 24 -11.43 8.95 5.13
CA LEU A 24 -12.04 9.97 4.27
C LEU A 24 -13.56 10.02 4.45
N PHE A 25 -14.22 8.86 4.35
CA PHE A 25 -15.65 8.72 4.54
C PHE A 25 -16.08 9.21 5.92
N THR A 26 -15.40 8.76 6.99
CA THR A 26 -15.71 9.24 8.35
C THR A 26 -15.56 10.74 8.48
N ARG A 27 -14.53 11.34 7.87
CA ARG A 27 -14.33 12.79 7.88
C ARG A 27 -15.42 13.53 7.11
N LEU A 28 -15.86 13.02 5.96
CA LEU A 28 -16.91 13.63 5.15
C LEU A 28 -18.28 13.51 5.81
N SER A 29 -18.64 12.32 6.29
CA SER A 29 -19.95 12.03 6.88
C SER A 29 -20.13 12.65 8.26
N LEU A 30 -19.10 12.61 9.12
CA LEU A 30 -19.20 13.10 10.49
C LEU A 30 -18.60 14.51 10.69
N LYS A 31 -18.03 15.11 9.64
CA LYS A 31 -17.30 16.41 9.66
C LYS A 31 -16.21 16.50 10.74
N ARG A 32 -15.79 15.37 11.29
CA ARG A 32 -14.85 15.23 12.40
C ARG A 32 -13.91 14.07 12.14
N ARG A 33 -12.77 14.05 12.84
CA ARG A 33 -11.83 12.92 12.78
C ARG A 33 -12.26 11.84 13.77
N ALA A 34 -12.11 10.58 13.37
CA ALA A 34 -12.35 9.45 14.26
C ALA A 34 -11.37 9.47 15.45
N ALA A 35 -11.87 9.15 16.65
CA ALA A 35 -11.04 9.01 17.84
C ALA A 35 -10.10 7.80 17.71
N PRO A 36 -8.90 7.82 18.34
CA PRO A 36 -7.90 6.74 18.18
C PRO A 36 -8.40 5.35 18.56
N ASP A 37 -9.32 5.27 19.52
CA ASP A 37 -9.94 4.06 20.08
C ASP A 37 -11.27 3.68 19.42
N SER A 38 -11.79 4.53 18.53
CA SER A 38 -13.08 4.31 17.89
C SER A 38 -13.09 3.14 16.90
N LYS A 39 -14.27 2.55 16.68
CA LYS A 39 -14.49 1.45 15.73
C LYS A 39 -13.95 1.76 14.31
N PRO A 40 -14.19 2.93 13.70
CA PRO A 40 -13.65 3.23 12.36
C PRO A 40 -12.13 3.22 12.31
N THR A 41 -11.45 3.75 13.34
CA THR A 41 -9.99 3.70 13.43
C THR A 41 -9.50 2.25 13.52
N ARG A 42 -10.18 1.40 14.30
CA ARG A 42 -9.84 -0.03 14.39
C ARG A 42 -9.98 -0.73 13.04
N ILE A 43 -11.06 -0.49 12.28
CA ILE A 43 -11.25 -1.10 10.96
C ILE A 43 -10.19 -0.62 9.98
N HIS A 44 -9.87 0.69 9.97
CA HIS A 44 -8.79 1.24 9.15
C HIS A 44 -7.43 0.58 9.45
N VAL A 45 -7.11 0.37 10.73
CA VAL A 45 -5.87 -0.31 11.15
C VAL A 45 -5.84 -1.76 10.68
N ILE A 46 -6.95 -2.50 10.86
CA ILE A 46 -7.05 -3.90 10.39
C ILE A 46 -6.86 -3.96 8.87
N ALA A 47 -7.52 -3.06 8.13
CA ALA A 47 -7.37 -2.97 6.68
C ALA A 47 -5.93 -2.63 6.27
N GLY A 48 -5.25 -1.73 6.98
CA GLY A 48 -3.84 -1.41 6.74
C GLY A 48 -2.90 -2.58 6.99
N ILE A 49 -3.12 -3.36 8.05
CA ILE A 49 -2.35 -4.58 8.33
C ILE A 49 -2.62 -5.63 7.25
N ALA A 50 -3.88 -5.82 6.86
CA ALA A 50 -4.25 -6.73 5.78
C ALA A 50 -3.59 -6.32 4.46
N ALA A 51 -3.59 -5.02 4.12
CA ALA A 51 -2.90 -4.51 2.94
C ALA A 51 -1.41 -4.85 2.94
N ALA A 52 -0.72 -4.68 4.08
CA ALA A 52 0.69 -5.05 4.21
C ALA A 52 0.91 -6.57 4.04
N ALA A 53 0.02 -7.40 4.58
CA ALA A 53 0.08 -8.85 4.40
C ALA A 53 -0.12 -9.25 2.93
N PHE A 54 -1.10 -8.67 2.23
CA PHE A 54 -1.30 -8.90 0.80
C PHE A 54 -0.12 -8.41 -0.04
N ALA A 55 0.47 -7.27 0.29
CA ALA A 55 1.66 -6.76 -0.38
C ALA A 55 2.87 -7.68 -0.18
N LEU A 56 3.02 -8.28 1.01
CA LEU A 56 4.04 -9.31 1.26
C LEU A 56 3.79 -10.55 0.41
N VAL A 57 2.56 -11.08 0.43
CA VAL A 57 2.19 -12.26 -0.39
C VAL A 57 2.44 -12.00 -1.87
N HIS A 58 2.07 -10.81 -2.37
CA HIS A 58 2.34 -10.41 -3.74
C HIS A 58 3.85 -10.38 -4.06
N THR A 59 4.66 -9.81 -3.15
CA THR A 59 6.12 -9.77 -3.29
C THR A 59 6.72 -11.17 -3.35
N LEU A 60 6.26 -12.09 -2.50
CA LEU A 60 6.70 -13.49 -2.49
C LEU A 60 6.24 -14.24 -3.75
N ALA A 61 4.99 -14.02 -4.19
CA ALA A 61 4.43 -14.64 -5.40
C ALA A 61 5.16 -14.20 -6.67
N ALA A 62 5.78 -13.02 -6.68
CA ALA A 62 6.56 -12.53 -7.81
C ALA A 62 7.97 -13.15 -7.91
N LEU A 63 8.50 -13.79 -6.85
CA LEU A 63 9.87 -14.32 -6.84
C LEU A 63 10.16 -15.34 -7.96
N PRO A 64 9.28 -16.32 -8.26
CA PRO A 64 9.53 -17.26 -9.36
C PRO A 64 9.59 -16.60 -10.74
N ALA A 65 9.04 -15.39 -10.87
CA ALA A 65 8.97 -14.66 -12.13
C ALA A 65 10.17 -13.72 -12.39
N LEU A 66 11.11 -13.59 -11.44
CA LEU A 66 12.24 -12.65 -11.52
C LEU A 66 13.22 -12.91 -12.68
N GLY A 67 13.12 -14.05 -13.36
CA GLY A 67 13.90 -14.39 -14.57
C GLY A 67 13.09 -14.52 -15.86
N GLY A 68 11.79 -14.18 -15.84
CA GLY A 68 10.93 -14.29 -17.03
C GLY A 68 11.17 -13.18 -18.05
N ALA A 69 10.76 -13.40 -19.31
CA ALA A 69 10.92 -12.43 -20.40
C ALA A 69 10.40 -11.02 -20.06
N VAL A 70 9.23 -10.94 -19.40
CA VAL A 70 8.65 -9.68 -18.92
C VAL A 70 9.55 -8.99 -17.89
N ALA A 71 10.14 -9.74 -16.95
CA ALA A 71 10.99 -9.17 -15.91
C ALA A 71 12.32 -8.66 -16.50
N ILE A 72 12.87 -9.36 -17.49
CA ILE A 72 14.09 -8.97 -18.19
C ILE A 72 13.85 -7.68 -19.00
N GLU A 73 12.78 -7.63 -19.78
CA GLU A 73 12.48 -6.50 -20.65
C GLU A 73 12.02 -5.26 -19.87
N ALA A 74 11.23 -5.44 -18.81
CA ALA A 74 10.83 -4.34 -17.94
C ALA A 74 12.02 -3.73 -17.17
N GLY A 75 13.12 -4.47 -17.06
CA GLY A 75 14.32 -4.10 -16.32
C GLY A 75 14.06 -3.97 -14.81
N ASN A 76 15.03 -3.40 -14.10
CA ASN A 76 15.00 -3.31 -12.64
C ASN A 76 14.03 -2.25 -12.10
N LEU A 77 13.52 -1.36 -12.94
CA LEU A 77 12.75 -0.19 -12.49
C LEU A 77 11.37 -0.56 -11.89
N PRO A 78 10.52 -1.36 -12.54
CA PRO A 78 9.28 -1.82 -11.91
C PRO A 78 9.53 -2.66 -10.65
N LEU A 79 10.58 -3.49 -10.61
CA LEU A 79 10.94 -4.25 -9.42
C LEU A 79 11.35 -3.33 -8.26
N ALA A 80 12.19 -2.32 -8.53
CA ALA A 80 12.59 -1.32 -7.55
C ALA A 80 11.39 -0.52 -7.03
N ALA A 81 10.49 -0.09 -7.91
CA ALA A 81 9.25 0.58 -7.52
C ALA A 81 8.38 -0.31 -6.61
N GLY A 82 8.22 -1.59 -6.95
CA GLY A 82 7.47 -2.54 -6.13
C GLY A 82 8.09 -2.74 -4.74
N ALA A 83 9.41 -2.90 -4.67
CA ALA A 83 10.14 -3.02 -3.40
C ALA A 83 9.99 -1.76 -2.54
N VAL A 84 10.16 -0.57 -3.13
CA VAL A 84 9.96 0.71 -2.43
C VAL A 84 8.52 0.81 -1.91
N ALA A 85 7.52 0.49 -2.73
CA ALA A 85 6.12 0.48 -2.29
C ALA A 85 5.92 -0.42 -1.08
N PHE A 86 6.44 -1.65 -1.10
CA PHE A 86 6.35 -2.59 0.01
C PHE A 86 6.93 -2.02 1.31
N PHE A 87 8.17 -1.51 1.27
CA PHE A 87 8.79 -0.93 2.47
C PHE A 87 8.05 0.29 3.00
N VAL A 88 7.53 1.15 2.10
CA VAL A 88 6.72 2.31 2.52
C VAL A 88 5.39 1.86 3.13
N ILE A 89 4.75 0.81 2.63
CA ILE A 89 3.55 0.22 3.24
C ILE A 89 3.85 -0.25 4.67
N VAL A 90 4.95 -0.98 4.89
CA VAL A 90 5.36 -1.43 6.23
C VAL A 90 5.61 -0.24 7.15
N ALA A 91 6.33 0.77 6.68
CA ALA A 91 6.58 2.00 7.44
C ALA A 91 5.26 2.74 7.77
N HIS A 92 4.32 2.80 6.82
CA HIS A 92 3.01 3.41 6.98
C HIS A 92 2.19 2.74 8.08
N VAL A 93 2.17 1.40 8.10
CA VAL A 93 1.52 0.61 9.18
C VAL A 93 2.18 0.91 10.52
N GLY A 94 3.52 0.92 10.60
CA GLY A 94 4.24 1.25 11.83
C GLY A 94 3.87 2.62 12.39
N VAL A 95 3.83 3.66 11.54
CA VAL A 95 3.40 5.01 11.94
C VAL A 95 1.91 5.01 12.33
N GLY A 96 1.06 4.27 11.63
CA GLY A 96 -0.37 4.14 11.95
C GLY A 96 -0.62 3.51 13.32
N LEU A 97 0.17 2.48 13.69
CA LEU A 97 0.11 1.86 15.01
C LEU A 97 0.55 2.81 16.12
N GLN A 98 1.60 3.62 15.89
CA GLN A 98 2.01 4.67 16.84
C GLN A 98 0.88 5.69 17.07
N LEU A 99 0.12 6.05 16.03
CA LEU A 99 -0.99 6.99 16.14
C LEU A 99 -2.17 6.46 16.97
N ARG A 100 -2.21 5.17 17.32
CA ARG A 100 -3.21 4.61 18.22
C ARG A 100 -2.94 4.94 19.69
N ASP A 101 -1.69 5.18 20.06
CA ASP A 101 -1.35 5.58 21.43
C ASP A 101 -1.99 6.94 21.73
N VAL A 102 -2.88 6.98 22.73
CA VAL A 102 -3.57 8.20 23.17
C VAL A 102 -2.60 9.23 23.76
N LYS A 103 -1.49 8.78 24.36
CA LYS A 103 -0.47 9.61 25.03
C LYS A 103 0.63 10.13 24.09
N LEU A 104 0.54 9.86 22.79
CA LEU A 104 1.54 10.27 21.80
C LEU A 104 1.73 11.80 21.76
N ARG A 105 2.89 12.28 22.22
CA ARG A 105 3.24 13.72 22.28
C ARG A 105 3.27 14.38 20.90
N ASP A 106 3.97 13.79 19.93
CA ASP A 106 4.17 14.37 18.60
C ASP A 106 3.11 13.93 17.56
N ARG A 107 1.86 13.81 18.00
CA ARG A 107 0.76 13.27 17.17
C ARG A 107 0.60 14.01 15.85
N VAL A 108 0.72 15.33 15.83
CA VAL A 108 0.56 16.13 14.60
C VAL A 108 1.63 15.78 13.56
N LYS A 109 2.90 15.68 13.99
CA LYS A 109 4.03 15.28 13.12
C LYS A 109 3.82 13.86 12.58
N LYS A 110 3.44 12.92 13.44
CA LYS A 110 3.16 11.53 13.05
C LYS A 110 1.98 11.41 12.08
N ARG A 111 0.93 12.22 12.25
CA ARG A 111 -0.20 12.29 11.31
C ARG A 111 0.23 12.81 9.94
N ARG A 112 1.07 13.86 9.90
CA ARG A 112 1.63 14.36 8.64
C ARG A 112 2.46 13.29 7.95
N LEU A 113 3.36 12.63 8.70
CA LEU A 113 4.16 11.51 8.17
C LEU A 113 3.29 10.35 7.66
N HIS A 114 2.22 10.01 8.37
CA HIS A 114 1.28 8.98 7.95
C HIS A 114 0.56 9.34 6.64
N LEU A 115 0.16 10.61 6.49
CA LEU A 115 -0.38 11.11 5.23
C LEU A 115 0.67 11.11 4.11
N THR A 116 1.89 11.57 4.39
CA THR A 116 2.99 11.58 3.42
C THR A 116 3.29 10.18 2.91
N THR A 117 3.42 9.20 3.81
CA THR A 117 3.63 7.79 3.42
C THR A 117 2.44 7.24 2.62
N ALA A 118 1.19 7.57 2.96
CA ALA A 118 0.03 7.20 2.15
C ALA A 118 0.11 7.77 0.73
N SER A 119 0.46 9.06 0.58
CA SER A 119 0.64 9.69 -0.73
C SER A 119 1.76 9.03 -1.54
N ILE A 120 2.88 8.70 -0.90
CA ILE A 120 4.00 7.99 -1.55
C ILE A 120 3.55 6.60 -2.01
N ILE A 121 2.80 5.85 -1.19
CA ILE A 121 2.27 4.53 -1.57
C ILE A 121 1.44 4.65 -2.84
N VAL A 122 0.50 5.60 -2.91
CA VAL A 122 -0.33 5.78 -4.10
C VAL A 122 0.53 6.02 -5.34
N VAL A 123 1.48 6.96 -5.27
CA VAL A 123 2.36 7.27 -6.40
C VAL A 123 3.19 6.06 -6.83
N VAL A 124 3.88 5.42 -5.88
CA VAL A 124 4.82 4.34 -6.20
C VAL A 124 4.09 3.08 -6.67
N VAL A 125 2.93 2.74 -6.08
CA VAL A 125 2.10 1.60 -6.55
C VAL A 125 1.58 1.86 -7.96
N SER A 126 1.11 3.09 -8.25
CA SER A 126 0.68 3.44 -9.62
C SER A 126 1.84 3.35 -10.62
N VAL A 127 3.02 3.87 -10.28
CA VAL A 127 4.22 3.79 -11.13
C VAL A 127 4.61 2.33 -11.37
N HIS A 128 4.66 1.50 -10.31
CA HIS A 128 4.94 0.08 -10.42
C HIS A 128 3.98 -0.64 -11.38
N ALA A 129 2.67 -0.42 -11.24
CA ALA A 129 1.66 -1.02 -12.09
C ALA A 129 1.74 -0.55 -13.55
N VAL A 130 1.97 0.75 -13.79
CA VAL A 130 2.12 1.31 -15.14
C VAL A 130 3.36 0.77 -15.84
N LEU A 131 4.50 0.70 -15.14
CA LEU A 131 5.75 0.16 -15.71
C LEU A 131 5.57 -1.31 -16.11
N LEU A 132 4.92 -2.11 -15.26
CA LEU A 132 4.60 -3.50 -15.59
C LEU A 132 3.68 -3.58 -16.82
N TYR A 133 2.62 -2.77 -16.88
CA TYR A 133 1.70 -2.72 -18.01
C TYR A 133 2.40 -2.39 -19.33
N LEU A 134 3.30 -1.39 -19.32
CA LEU A 134 4.05 -0.97 -20.50
C LEU A 134 4.98 -2.08 -21.00
N ALA A 135 5.70 -2.75 -20.09
CA ALA A 135 6.54 -3.90 -20.45
C ALA A 135 5.70 -5.08 -20.97
N THR A 136 4.54 -5.36 -20.35
CA THR A 136 3.69 -6.45 -20.87
C THR A 136 3.12 -6.14 -22.25
N ARG A 137 2.96 -4.85 -22.59
CA ARG A 137 2.45 -4.40 -23.88
C ARG A 137 3.50 -4.50 -24.99
N SER A 138 4.78 -4.26 -24.70
CA SER A 138 5.83 -4.34 -25.72
C SER A 138 6.15 -5.76 -26.20
N LEU A 139 5.75 -6.78 -25.44
CA LEU A 139 5.91 -8.20 -25.80
C LEU A 139 4.75 -8.78 -26.63
N ARG A 140 3.70 -7.99 -26.89
CA ARG A 140 2.54 -8.40 -27.70
C ARG A 140 2.62 -7.79 -29.09
#